data_AF-A0A8T5L840-F1
#
_entry.id   AF-A0A8T5L840-F1
#
_cell.length_a   1.000
_cell.length_b   1.000
_cell.length_c   1.000
_cell.angle_alpha   90.00
_cell.angle_beta   90.00
_cell.angle_gamma   90.00
#
_symmetry.space_group_name_H-M   'P 1'
#
loop_
_entity.id
_entity.type
_entity.pdbx_description
1 polymer ?
#
loop_
_entity_poly.entity_id
_entity_poly.type
_entity_poly.pdbx_seq_one_letter_code
_entity_poly.pdbx_strand_id
1 'polypeptide(L)'
;MALGDFPVQDVLSLATSQEWLALAINFILATLVGGIVIALIVGIAARRWGDEVKVQNSFLLVLIATAISYFGVPFLGGLLPSYALLIIPVIVWILLAKLLFGGFSIVHAIIIGIIGYAVTLFAVPYAVGFLSAFFPSFGF
;
A
#
# COMPACT_ATOMS: atom_id res chain seq x y z
N MET A 1 -3.12 51.23 -7.49
CA MET A 1 -2.69 50.18 -6.56
C MET A 1 -2.64 48.89 -7.40
N ALA A 2 -1.44 48.52 -7.86
CA ALA A 2 -1.30 47.40 -8.80
C ALA A 2 -1.55 46.10 -8.05
N LEU A 3 -2.53 45.32 -8.52
CA LEU A 3 -2.70 43.90 -8.20
C LEU A 3 -1.59 43.09 -8.92
N GLY A 4 -0.34 43.40 -8.61
CA GLY A 4 0.84 42.76 -9.19
C GLY A 4 1.32 41.64 -8.30
N ASP A 5 1.33 40.43 -8.85
CA ASP A 5 2.01 39.23 -8.36
C ASP A 5 1.56 38.69 -7.00
N PHE A 6 0.38 38.07 -6.97
CA PHE A 6 0.26 36.87 -6.14
C PHE A 6 1.25 35.84 -6.71
N PRO A 7 2.20 35.31 -5.91
CA PRO A 7 3.20 34.39 -6.43
C PRO A 7 2.54 33.03 -6.68
N VAL A 8 1.94 32.88 -7.86
CA VAL A 8 1.30 31.64 -8.31
C VAL A 8 2.30 30.49 -8.25
N GLN A 9 3.60 30.75 -8.49
CA GLN A 9 4.68 29.77 -8.30
C GLN A 9 4.88 29.36 -6.84
N ASP A 10 4.73 30.26 -5.87
CA ASP A 10 4.86 29.93 -4.44
C ASP A 10 3.64 29.14 -3.95
N VAL A 11 2.44 29.46 -4.45
CA VAL A 11 1.22 28.69 -4.15
C VAL A 11 1.27 27.29 -4.78
N LEU A 12 1.75 27.17 -6.03
CA LEU A 12 1.95 25.88 -6.70
C LEU A 12 3.05 25.03 -6.03
N SER A 13 4.14 25.64 -5.57
CA SER A 13 5.20 24.91 -4.86
C SER A 13 4.77 24.46 -3.46
N LEU A 14 3.96 25.26 -2.75
CA LEU A 14 3.35 24.84 -1.49
C LEU A 14 2.34 23.70 -1.69
N ALA A 15 1.46 23.81 -2.68
CA ALA A 15 0.44 22.79 -2.97
C ALA A 15 1.09 21.44 -3.34
N THR A 16 2.07 21.46 -4.25
CA THR A 16 2.81 20.24 -4.63
C THR A 16 3.58 19.65 -3.45
N SER A 17 4.29 20.46 -2.66
CA SER A 17 5.04 19.95 -1.49
C SER A 17 4.15 19.31 -0.43
N GLN A 18 2.92 19.80 -0.23
CA GLN A 18 1.95 19.18 0.67
C GLN A 18 1.44 17.84 0.13
N GLU A 19 1.20 17.71 -1.18
CA GLU A 19 0.78 16.45 -1.81
C GLU A 19 1.86 15.35 -1.71
N TRP A 20 3.13 15.69 -1.91
CA TRP A 20 4.23 14.72 -1.78
C TRP A 20 4.42 14.26 -0.34
N LEU A 21 4.26 15.17 0.63
CA LEU A 21 4.32 14.84 2.05
C LEU A 21 3.13 13.94 2.44
N ALA A 22 1.94 14.22 1.92
CA ALA A 22 0.75 13.39 2.08
C ALA A 22 0.98 11.95 1.62
N LEU A 23 1.50 11.81 0.40
CA LEU A 23 1.81 10.53 -0.21
C LEU A 23 2.84 9.75 0.61
N ALA A 24 3.90 10.41 1.07
CA ALA A 24 4.93 9.78 1.90
C ALA A 24 4.38 9.30 3.24
N ILE A 25 3.57 10.11 3.92
CA ILE A 25 2.93 9.76 5.19
C ILE A 25 1.96 8.59 4.99
N ASN A 26 1.08 8.66 3.98
CA ASN A 26 0.14 7.59 3.65
C ASN A 26 0.85 6.29 3.29
N PHE A 27 1.96 6.36 2.56
CA PHE A 27 2.77 5.21 2.20
C PHE A 27 3.38 4.52 3.44
N ILE A 28 3.96 5.30 4.36
CA ILE A 28 4.55 4.78 5.60
C ILE A 28 3.47 4.16 6.48
N LEU A 29 2.34 4.85 6.66
CA LEU A 29 1.23 4.38 7.48
C LEU A 29 0.60 3.11 6.91
N ALA A 30 0.34 3.08 5.60
CA ALA A 30 -0.16 1.89 4.91
C ALA A 30 0.78 0.70 5.10
N THR A 31 2.09 0.94 5.00
CA THR A 31 3.11 -0.09 5.21
C THR A 31 3.15 -0.58 6.66
N LEU A 32 3.07 0.32 7.64
CA LEU A 32 3.07 -0.05 9.06
C LEU A 32 1.82 -0.84 9.45
N VAL A 33 0.64 -0.29 9.13
CA VAL A 33 -0.65 -0.93 9.46
C VAL A 33 -0.78 -2.25 8.72
N GLY A 34 -0.56 -2.24 7.40
CA GLY A 34 -0.60 -3.44 6.58
C GLY A 34 0.44 -4.47 7.02
N GLY A 35 1.67 -4.05 7.34
CA GLY A 35 2.74 -4.92 7.82
C GLY A 35 2.36 -5.64 9.11
N ILE A 36 1.79 -4.93 10.09
CA ILE A 36 1.32 -5.52 11.35
C ILE A 36 0.19 -6.51 11.11
N VAL A 37 -0.82 -6.12 10.33
CA VAL A 37 -1.98 -6.99 10.04
C VAL A 37 -1.55 -8.26 9.30
N ILE A 38 -0.70 -8.13 8.29
CA ILE A 38 -0.20 -9.28 7.53
C ILE A 38 0.73 -10.14 8.38
N ALA A 39 1.57 -9.56 9.23
CA ALA A 39 2.39 -10.32 10.17
C ALA A 39 1.54 -11.21 11.10
N LEU A 40 0.41 -10.70 11.60
CA LEU A 40 -0.52 -11.48 12.41
C LEU A 40 -1.17 -12.60 11.60
N ILE A 41 -1.67 -12.31 10.40
CA ILE A 41 -2.30 -13.30 9.53
C ILE A 41 -1.32 -14.41 9.16
N VAL A 42 -0.12 -14.04 8.71
CA VAL A 42 0.95 -14.98 8.34
C VAL A 42 1.40 -15.79 9.56
N GLY A 43 1.50 -15.17 10.74
CA GLY A 43 1.83 -15.87 11.98
C GLY A 43 0.80 -16.94 12.37
N ILE A 44 -0.49 -16.64 12.22
CA ILE A 44 -1.58 -17.60 12.45
C ILE A 44 -1.54 -18.71 11.40
N ALA A 45 -1.40 -18.34 10.13
CA ALA A 45 -1.33 -19.25 9.00
C ALA A 45 -0.16 -20.23 9.12
N ALA A 46 1.05 -19.75 9.42
CA ALA A 46 2.24 -20.57 9.60
C ALA A 46 2.05 -21.61 10.72
N ARG A 47 1.50 -21.20 11.87
CA ARG A 47 1.19 -22.13 12.97
C ARG A 47 0.13 -23.18 12.59
N ARG A 48 -0.85 -22.80 11.77
CA ARG A 48 -1.95 -23.69 11.37
C ARG A 48 -1.56 -24.66 10.26
N TRP A 49 -0.75 -24.22 9.31
CA TRP A 49 -0.34 -24.99 8.14
C TRP A 49 1.00 -25.71 8.33
N GLY A 50 1.75 -25.38 9.38
CA GLY A 50 3.06 -26.01 9.66
C GLY A 50 4.18 -25.49 8.78
N ASP A 51 3.95 -24.40 8.05
CA ASP A 51 4.93 -23.81 7.14
C ASP A 51 5.98 -23.00 7.93
N GLU A 52 7.26 -23.17 7.62
CA GLU A 52 8.35 -22.36 8.20
C GLU A 52 8.38 -20.98 7.53
N VAL A 53 7.74 -20.01 8.17
CA VAL A 53 7.61 -18.66 7.61
C VAL A 53 8.28 -17.62 8.48
N LYS A 54 9.14 -16.79 7.87
CA LYS A 54 9.75 -15.63 8.54
C LYS A 54 8.75 -14.48 8.55
N VAL A 55 8.12 -14.25 9.70
CA VAL A 55 7.16 -13.15 9.91
C VAL A 55 7.77 -11.77 9.56
N GLN A 56 9.09 -11.62 9.69
CA GLN A 56 9.84 -10.42 9.28
C GLN A 56 9.60 -10.03 7.82
N ASN A 57 9.39 -11.01 6.93
CA ASN A 57 9.16 -10.77 5.51
C ASN A 57 7.78 -10.17 5.23
N SER A 58 6.88 -10.13 6.21
CA SER A 58 5.54 -9.53 6.08
C SER A 58 5.61 -8.01 5.88
N PHE A 59 6.50 -7.33 6.59
CA PHE A 59 6.71 -5.88 6.41
C PHE A 59 7.29 -5.57 5.04
N LEU A 60 8.25 -6.39 4.58
CA LEU A 60 8.85 -6.24 3.27
C LEU A 60 7.83 -6.52 2.15
N LEU A 61 6.98 -7.54 2.32
CA LEU A 61 5.89 -7.84 1.40
C LEU A 61 4.97 -6.63 1.25
N VAL A 62 4.48 -6.07 2.36
CA VAL A 62 3.57 -4.92 2.31
C VAL A 62 4.26 -3.70 1.75
N LEU A 63 5.52 -3.43 2.12
CA LEU A 63 6.28 -2.29 1.60
C LEU A 63 6.39 -2.35 0.07
N ILE A 64 6.83 -3.50 -0.48
CA ILE A 64 7.02 -3.66 -1.93
C ILE A 64 5.67 -3.64 -2.65
N ALA A 65 4.65 -4.33 -2.13
CA ALA A 65 3.33 -4.35 -2.74
C ALA A 65 2.68 -2.96 -2.74
N THR A 66 2.86 -2.20 -1.66
CA THR A 66 2.39 -0.81 -1.55
C THR A 66 3.16 0.08 -2.53
N ALA A 67 4.48 -0.09 -2.66
CA ALA A 67 5.28 0.71 -3.59
C ALA A 67 4.86 0.46 -5.04
N ILE A 68 4.63 -0.80 -5.40
CA ILE A 68 4.12 -1.14 -6.73
C ILE A 68 2.71 -0.57 -6.93
N SER A 69 1.85 -0.58 -5.91
CA SER A 69 0.49 -0.05 -6.02
C SER A 69 0.45 1.47 -6.18
N TYR A 70 1.31 2.21 -5.46
CA TYR A 70 1.36 3.67 -5.52
C TYR A 70 2.16 4.21 -6.71
N PHE A 71 3.25 3.54 -7.10
CA PHE A 71 4.16 4.05 -8.14
C PHE A 71 4.14 3.23 -9.43
N GLY A 72 3.97 1.91 -9.34
CA GLY A 72 4.03 1.01 -10.50
C GLY A 72 2.73 0.90 -11.29
N VAL A 73 1.59 0.72 -10.63
CA VAL A 73 0.29 0.54 -11.30
C VAL A 73 -0.15 1.80 -12.06
N PRO A 74 -0.01 3.03 -11.51
CA PRO A 74 -0.34 4.24 -12.26
C PRO A 74 0.54 4.44 -13.50
N PHE A 75 1.82 4.05 -13.42
CA PHE A 75 2.74 4.08 -14.55
C PHE A 75 2.29 3.18 -15.70
N LEU A 76 1.66 2.04 -15.39
CA LEU A 76 1.09 1.11 -16.36
C LEU A 76 -0.33 1.50 -16.82
N GLY A 77 -0.96 2.47 -16.16
CA GLY A 77 -2.36 2.87 -16.36
C GLY A 77 -2.69 3.35 -17.78
N GLY A 78 -1.71 3.97 -18.47
CA GLY A 78 -1.89 4.41 -19.85
C GLY A 78 -1.75 3.32 -20.91
N LEU A 79 -1.21 2.15 -20.54
CA LEU A 79 -0.85 1.08 -21.48
C LEU A 79 -1.81 -0.12 -21.41
N LEU A 80 -2.64 -0.18 -20.36
CA LEU A 80 -3.42 -1.37 -20.04
C LEU A 80 -4.93 -1.07 -19.93
N PRO A 81 -5.79 -2.04 -20.26
CA PRO A 81 -7.23 -1.92 -20.05
C PRO A 81 -7.58 -1.70 -18.57
N SER A 82 -8.68 -1.00 -18.30
CA SER A 82 -9.11 -0.68 -16.93
C SER A 82 -9.30 -1.89 -16.02
N TYR A 83 -9.72 -3.04 -16.56
CA TYR A 83 -9.84 -4.29 -15.79
C TYR A 83 -8.48 -4.86 -15.35
N ALA A 84 -7.41 -4.59 -16.10
CA ALA A 84 -6.07 -5.06 -15.75
C ALA A 84 -5.54 -4.36 -14.50
N LEU A 85 -5.98 -3.13 -14.23
CA LEU A 85 -5.60 -2.37 -13.04
C LEU A 85 -6.14 -2.97 -11.74
N LEU A 86 -7.18 -3.79 -11.80
CA LEU A 86 -7.70 -4.54 -10.64
C LEU A 86 -7.00 -5.90 -10.47
N ILE A 87 -6.65 -6.55 -11.59
CA ILE A 87 -6.10 -7.92 -11.58
C ILE A 87 -4.60 -7.91 -11.29
N ILE A 88 -3.85 -6.96 -11.86
CA ILE A 88 -2.39 -6.89 -11.71
C ILE A 88 -1.95 -6.76 -10.25
N PRO A 89 -2.55 -5.88 -9.42
CA PRO A 89 -2.20 -5.80 -8.02
C PRO A 89 -2.37 -7.15 -7.30
N VAL A 90 -3.45 -7.89 -7.57
CA VAL A 90 -3.70 -9.20 -6.98
C VAL A 90 -2.59 -10.18 -7.37
N ILE A 91 -2.24 -10.24 -8.66
CA ILE A 91 -1.17 -11.11 -9.15
C ILE A 91 0.16 -10.74 -8.48
N VAL A 92 0.48 -9.45 -8.39
CA VAL A 92 1.69 -8.96 -7.71
C VAL A 92 1.74 -9.42 -6.27
N TRP A 93 0.63 -9.29 -5.52
CA TRP A 93 0.53 -9.76 -4.14
C TRP A 93 0.79 -11.26 -4.02
N ILE A 94 0.20 -12.08 -4.89
CA ILE A 94 0.39 -13.53 -4.89
C ILE A 94 1.85 -13.91 -5.20
N LEU A 95 2.44 -13.28 -6.23
CA LEU A 95 3.83 -13.54 -6.62
C LEU A 95 4.81 -13.12 -5.53
N LEU A 96 4.62 -11.95 -4.92
CA LEU A 96 5.45 -11.48 -3.82
C LEU A 96 5.30 -12.36 -2.58
N ALA A 97 4.08 -12.78 -2.24
CA ALA A 97 3.86 -13.69 -1.12
C ALA A 97 4.59 -15.02 -1.36
N LYS A 98 4.52 -15.58 -2.56
CA LYS A 98 5.23 -16.81 -2.91
C LYS A 98 6.75 -16.63 -2.88
N LEU A 99 7.25 -15.51 -3.39
CA LEU A 99 8.68 -15.21 -3.46
C LEU A 99 9.28 -14.99 -2.06
N LEU A 100 8.64 -14.17 -1.24
CA LEU A 100 9.17 -13.74 0.06
C LEU A 100 8.97 -14.79 1.15
N PHE A 101 7.94 -15.61 1.05
CA PHE A 101 7.66 -16.67 2.03
C PHE A 101 7.88 -18.05 1.43
N GLY A 102 8.96 -18.25 0.67
CA GLY A 102 9.20 -19.43 -0.19
C GLY A 102 8.78 -20.82 0.32
N GLY A 103 8.71 -21.02 1.64
CA GLY A 103 8.13 -22.21 2.29
C GLY A 103 6.61 -22.42 2.09
N PHE A 104 5.82 -21.41 1.71
CA PHE A 104 4.38 -21.58 1.46
C PHE A 104 4.12 -22.42 0.21
N SER A 105 3.15 -23.33 0.28
CA SER A 105 2.54 -23.91 -0.92
C SER A 105 1.95 -22.80 -1.83
N ILE A 106 1.82 -23.05 -3.13
CA ILE A 106 1.24 -22.05 -4.05
C ILE A 106 -0.19 -21.66 -3.63
N VAL A 107 -0.95 -22.58 -3.06
CA VAL A 107 -2.31 -22.35 -2.58
C VAL A 107 -2.30 -21.39 -1.38
N HIS A 108 -1.39 -21.59 -0.42
CA HIS A 108 -1.24 -20.68 0.72
C HIS A 108 -0.81 -19.27 0.26
N ALA A 109 0.11 -19.18 -0.71
CA ALA A 109 0.52 -17.90 -1.28
C ALA A 109 -0.64 -17.17 -1.99
N ILE A 110 -1.53 -17.91 -2.68
CA ILE A 110 -2.74 -17.34 -3.29
C ILE A 110 -3.66 -16.78 -2.21
N ILE A 111 -3.92 -17.54 -1.14
CA ILE A 111 -4.80 -17.10 -0.03
C ILE A 111 -4.22 -15.84 0.63
N ILE A 112 -2.95 -15.86 1.00
CA ILE A 112 -2.28 -14.71 1.63
C ILE A 112 -2.24 -13.50 0.68
N GLY A 113 -2.01 -13.71 -0.61
CA GLY A 113 -2.02 -12.65 -1.61
C GLY A 113 -3.38 -11.98 -1.75
N ILE A 114 -4.46 -12.77 -1.84
CA ILE A 114 -5.83 -12.24 -1.93
C ILE A 114 -6.20 -11.48 -0.65
N ILE A 115 -5.90 -12.06 0.52
CA ILE A 115 -6.17 -11.42 1.81
C ILE A 115 -5.36 -10.14 1.94
N GLY A 116 -4.07 -10.14 1.57
CA GLY A 116 -3.22 -8.97 1.62
C GLY A 116 -3.71 -7.84 0.72
N TYR A 117 -4.15 -8.17 -0.49
CA TYR A 117 -4.78 -7.20 -1.36
C TYR A 117 -6.08 -6.64 -0.76
N ALA A 118 -6.97 -7.49 -0.22
CA ALA A 118 -8.19 -7.05 0.43
C ALA A 118 -7.90 -6.15 1.65
N VAL A 119 -6.94 -6.51 2.50
CA VAL A 119 -6.48 -5.67 3.60
C VAL A 119 -6.00 -4.31 3.07
N THR A 120 -5.28 -4.27 1.96
CA THR A 120 -4.85 -3.01 1.36
C THR A 120 -6.04 -2.16 0.89
N LEU A 121 -7.05 -2.78 0.29
CA LEU A 121 -8.26 -2.10 -0.18
C LEU A 121 -9.11 -1.53 0.96
N PHE A 122 -9.19 -2.21 2.11
CA PHE A 122 -10.06 -1.79 3.20
C PHE A 122 -9.27 -1.09 4.32
N ALA A 123 -8.21 -1.71 4.84
CA ALA A 123 -7.49 -1.20 6.00
C ALA A 123 -6.76 0.13 5.72
N VAL A 124 -6.25 0.35 4.50
CA VAL A 124 -5.57 1.61 4.17
C VAL A 124 -6.55 2.79 4.17
N PRO A 125 -7.70 2.76 3.45
CA PRO A 125 -8.70 3.82 3.55
C PRO A 125 -9.23 4.03 4.97
N TYR A 126 -9.46 2.96 5.73
CA TYR A 126 -9.89 3.07 7.13
C TYR A 126 -8.82 3.72 8.01
N ALA A 127 -7.55 3.40 7.83
CA ALA A 127 -6.45 4.00 8.59
C ALA A 127 -6.29 5.49 8.25
N VAL A 128 -6.36 5.86 6.97
CA VAL A 128 -6.33 7.26 6.53
C VAL A 128 -7.52 8.04 7.09
N GLY A 129 -8.73 7.48 6.99
CA GLY A 129 -9.94 8.10 7.54
C GLY A 129 -9.95 8.21 9.06
N PHE A 130 -9.34 7.26 9.77
CA PHE A 130 -9.16 7.36 11.22
C PHE A 130 -8.17 8.48 11.57
N LEU A 131 -7.02 8.54 10.90
CA LEU A 131 -5.97 9.52 11.21
C LEU A 131 -6.37 10.96 10.83
N SER A 132 -7.15 11.16 9.77
CA SER A 132 -7.70 12.48 9.45
C SER A 132 -8.64 13.01 10.54
N ALA A 133 -9.28 12.14 11.33
CA ALA A 133 -10.08 12.53 12.48
C ALA A 133 -9.23 13.00 13.68
N PHE A 134 -8.01 12.50 13.84
CA PHE A 134 -7.09 12.94 14.91
C PHE A 134 -6.25 14.15 14.51
N PHE A 135 -6.04 14.35 13.21
CA PHE A 135 -5.29 15.47 12.69
C PHE A 135 -6.07 16.18 11.56
N PRO A 136 -7.06 17.02 11.92
CA PRO A 136 -7.94 17.70 10.96
C PRO A 136 -7.20 18.61 9.98
N SER A 137 -5.97 19.02 10.29
CA SER A 137 -5.11 19.87 9.46
C SER A 137 -4.41 19.14 8.31
N PHE A 138 -4.48 17.81 8.22
CA PHE A 138 -4.07 17.04 7.04
C PHE A 138 -5.26 16.72 6.13
N GLY A 139 -6.21 17.63 6.02
CA GLY A 139 -7.28 17.52 5.03
C GLY A 139 -6.66 17.49 3.63
N PHE A 140 -6.59 16.28 3.06
CA PHE A 140 -6.35 16.03 1.65
C PHE A 140 -7.69 16.00 0.91
#